data_AF-Q2GMZ3-F1
#
_entry.id   AF-Q2GMZ3-F1
#
_cell.length_a   1.000
_cell.length_b   1.000
_cell.length_c   1.000
_cell.angle_alpha   90.00
_cell.angle_beta   90.00
_cell.angle_gamma   90.00
#
_symmetry.space_group_name_H-M   'P 1'
#
loop_
_entity.id
_entity.type
_entity.pdbx_description
1 polymer ?
#
loop_
_entity_poly.entity_id
_entity_poly.type
_entity_poly.pdbx_seq_one_letter_code
_entity_poly.pdbx_strand_id
1 'polypeptide(L)'
;MTATIQNILGTTMSPVREVVIRTESGSELRAVLKIYDRRFGLDLRHVNRHPDPHRGVHEDAFLSFVERGKITGFLEEHDREGKERGTPVRASWYLDEAEDGRAMYEAALWQECADSFECETEAYSRLSDLQGDLIPQMYAHVRITGADETQPPSPSTARYFEIRGVLLEAIGGYKLWDIATAPEAPADPGAWQAIIQNACNAAHEINTRGVYMEDCAARNVVVDARTQKPFIVDLAQCEFRDKLAEMWREMDDNDEDWDPDVEYWQLMQQSNNPAKIGSPMVRQLQLQRGIELQGITYPDYDGIIRDVRRKKGLKS
;
A
#
# COMPACT_ATOMS: atom_id res chain seq x y z
N MET A 1 8.14 28.99 2.25
CA MET A 1 8.46 27.56 2.01
C MET A 1 8.31 27.27 0.52
N THR A 2 9.26 26.56 -0.09
CA THR A 2 9.19 26.18 -1.52
C THR A 2 9.54 24.70 -1.68
N ALA A 3 8.76 23.98 -2.48
CA ALA A 3 9.01 22.58 -2.81
C ALA A 3 9.41 22.43 -4.29
N THR A 4 10.44 21.62 -4.57
CA THR A 4 10.87 21.32 -5.95
C THR A 4 10.82 19.81 -6.18
N ILE A 5 10.24 19.38 -7.29
CA ILE A 5 10.20 17.98 -7.72
C ILE A 5 11.57 17.63 -8.32
N GLN A 6 12.20 16.57 -7.82
CA GLN A 6 13.50 16.12 -8.32
C GLN A 6 13.38 14.91 -9.25
N ASN A 7 12.74 13.83 -8.80
CA ASN A 7 12.74 12.55 -9.51
C ASN A 7 11.38 11.83 -9.45
N ILE A 8 11.17 10.93 -10.43
CA ILE A 8 10.06 9.96 -10.45
C ILE A 8 10.57 8.65 -9.85
N LEU A 9 9.99 8.21 -8.73
CA LEU A 9 10.44 7.00 -8.03
C LEU A 9 9.62 5.75 -8.39
N GLY A 10 8.38 5.94 -8.85
CA GLY A 10 7.49 4.85 -9.26
C GLY A 10 6.10 5.34 -9.65
N THR A 11 5.37 4.46 -10.34
CA THR A 11 3.99 4.66 -10.82
C THR A 11 3.30 3.30 -10.87
N THR A 12 2.93 2.74 -9.72
CA THR A 12 2.06 1.57 -9.69
C THR A 12 0.62 2.06 -9.51
N MET A 13 0.19 2.33 -8.29
CA MET A 13 -1.18 2.83 -8.00
C MET A 13 -1.27 4.35 -7.80
N SER A 14 -0.13 4.99 -7.49
CA SER A 14 -0.02 6.43 -7.24
C SER A 14 1.28 6.98 -7.83
N PRO A 15 1.30 8.23 -8.32
CA PRO A 15 2.55 8.91 -8.60
C PRO A 15 3.39 9.09 -7.33
N VAL A 16 4.61 8.57 -7.36
CA VAL A 16 5.62 8.75 -6.30
C VAL A 16 6.75 9.64 -6.83
N ARG A 17 7.01 10.73 -6.11
CA ARG A 17 8.00 11.75 -6.47
C ARG A 17 8.94 12.02 -5.32
N GLU A 18 10.22 12.17 -5.62
CA GLU A 18 11.14 12.79 -4.67
C GLU A 18 10.98 14.31 -4.73
N VAL A 19 10.85 14.95 -3.56
CA VAL A 19 10.73 16.39 -3.42
C VAL A 19 11.76 16.93 -2.44
N VAL A 20 12.28 18.12 -2.73
CA VAL A 20 13.08 18.91 -1.78
C VAL A 20 12.27 20.08 -1.29
N ILE A 21 12.12 20.15 0.02
CA ILE A 21 11.39 21.20 0.72
C ILE A 21 12.40 22.08 1.43
N ARG A 22 12.42 23.37 1.06
CA ARG A 22 13.18 24.39 1.77
C ARG A 22 12.32 25.00 2.87
N THR A 23 12.78 24.82 4.11
CA THR A 23 12.15 25.41 5.28
C THR A 23 12.46 26.91 5.37
N GLU A 24 11.74 27.63 6.22
CA GLU A 24 11.98 29.06 6.45
C GLU A 24 13.34 29.34 7.10
N SER A 25 13.91 28.38 7.81
CA SER A 25 15.26 28.46 8.38
C SER A 25 16.37 28.19 7.36
N GLY A 26 16.02 27.87 6.11
CA GLY A 26 16.96 27.56 5.04
C GLY A 26 17.46 26.11 5.03
N SER A 27 16.95 25.24 5.91
CA SER A 27 17.25 23.82 5.85
C SER A 27 16.50 23.13 4.70
N GLU A 28 17.12 22.10 4.13
CA GLU A 28 16.52 21.27 3.08
C GLU A 28 16.06 19.95 3.66
N LEU A 29 14.79 19.61 3.44
CA LEU A 29 14.21 18.30 3.72
C LEU A 29 14.00 17.57 2.40
N ARG A 30 14.69 16.43 2.24
CA ARG A 30 14.39 15.46 1.16
C ARG A 30 13.26 14.56 1.63
N ALA A 31 12.22 14.45 0.82
CA ALA A 31 11.04 13.68 1.15
C ALA A 31 10.48 13.00 -0.10
N VAL A 32 9.65 11.99 0.12
CA VAL A 32 8.87 11.32 -0.91
C VAL A 32 7.43 11.80 -0.83
N LEU A 33 6.94 12.39 -1.92
CA LEU A 33 5.56 12.76 -2.10
C LEU A 33 4.84 11.64 -2.87
N LYS A 34 3.83 11.04 -2.23
CA LYS A 34 2.93 10.07 -2.84
C LYS A 34 1.53 10.69 -2.94
N ILE A 35 0.97 10.69 -4.14
CA ILE A 35 -0.34 11.32 -4.42
C ILE A 35 -1.33 10.27 -4.92
N TYR A 36 -2.54 10.23 -4.36
CA TYR A 36 -3.62 9.33 -4.79
C TYR A 36 -4.55 10.11 -5.70
N ASP A 37 -4.21 10.12 -6.98
CA ASP A 37 -4.97 10.78 -8.03
C ASP A 37 -5.37 9.76 -9.09
N ARG A 38 -6.68 9.52 -9.21
CA ARG A 38 -7.25 8.55 -10.16
C ARG A 38 -6.80 8.77 -11.59
N ARG A 39 -6.40 9.99 -11.95
CA ARG A 39 -6.00 10.37 -13.33
C ARG A 39 -4.61 9.86 -13.69
N PHE A 40 -3.75 9.58 -12.71
CA PHE A 40 -2.32 9.33 -12.93
C PHE A 40 -1.78 8.01 -12.37
N GLY A 41 -2.62 7.16 -11.74
CA GLY A 41 -2.24 5.80 -11.37
C GLY A 41 -2.18 4.88 -12.60
N LEU A 42 -0.99 4.38 -12.97
CA LEU A 42 -0.83 3.56 -14.20
C LEU A 42 -1.40 2.16 -14.03
N ASP A 43 -1.02 1.44 -12.96
CA ASP A 43 -1.53 0.09 -12.69
C ASP A 43 -3.00 0.13 -12.27
N LEU A 44 -3.41 1.21 -11.60
CA LEU A 44 -4.80 1.49 -11.24
C LEU A 44 -5.71 1.52 -12.48
N ARG A 45 -5.18 1.91 -13.64
CA ARG A 45 -5.93 2.06 -14.90
C ARG A 45 -5.65 0.92 -15.89
N HIS A 46 -5.14 -0.21 -15.43
CA HIS A 46 -4.99 -1.42 -16.24
C HIS A 46 -6.28 -2.24 -16.28
N VAL A 47 -6.94 -2.22 -17.44
CA VAL A 47 -8.19 -2.94 -17.70
C VAL A 47 -7.86 -4.13 -18.59
N ASN A 48 -8.13 -5.36 -18.13
CA ASN A 48 -7.86 -6.59 -18.90
C ASN A 48 -6.43 -6.62 -19.48
N ARG A 49 -5.43 -6.21 -18.69
CA ARG A 49 -4.00 -6.10 -19.07
C ARG A 49 -3.67 -5.04 -20.13
N HIS A 50 -4.60 -4.14 -20.42
CA HIS A 50 -4.38 -3.01 -21.34
C HIS A 50 -4.49 -1.69 -20.57
N PRO A 51 -3.60 -0.73 -20.84
CA PRO A 51 -3.70 0.59 -20.23
C PRO A 51 -4.91 1.36 -20.76
N ASP A 52 -5.72 1.92 -19.85
CA ASP A 52 -6.79 2.89 -20.14
C ASP A 52 -6.39 4.28 -19.63
N PRO A 53 -5.48 4.98 -20.34
CA PRO A 53 -4.97 6.28 -19.90
C PRO A 53 -6.10 7.30 -19.78
N HIS A 54 -6.02 8.13 -18.75
CA HIS A 54 -6.98 9.20 -18.53
C HIS A 54 -6.98 10.22 -19.69
N ARG A 55 -8.17 10.73 -20.04
CA ARG A 55 -8.41 11.70 -21.10
C ARG A 55 -9.39 12.76 -20.61
N GLY A 56 -9.37 13.95 -21.20
CA GLY A 56 -10.29 15.05 -20.83
C GLY A 56 -11.76 14.63 -20.82
N VAL A 57 -12.19 13.84 -21.81
CA VAL A 57 -13.57 13.30 -21.86
C VAL A 57 -13.95 12.40 -20.68
N HIS A 58 -12.97 11.76 -20.02
CA HIS A 58 -13.24 10.99 -18.81
C HIS A 58 -13.42 11.90 -17.60
N GLU A 59 -12.67 13.00 -17.56
CA GLU A 59 -12.85 14.04 -16.54
C GLU A 59 -14.22 14.69 -16.66
N ASP A 60 -14.63 15.08 -17.87
CA ASP A 60 -15.95 15.65 -18.13
C ASP A 60 -17.09 14.70 -17.68
N ALA A 61 -16.92 13.39 -17.92
CA ALA A 61 -17.89 12.38 -17.50
C ALA A 61 -17.99 12.27 -15.97
N PHE A 62 -16.85 12.24 -15.26
CA PHE A 62 -16.81 12.22 -13.80
C PHE A 62 -17.42 13.49 -13.21
N LEU A 63 -17.03 14.65 -13.71
CA LEU A 63 -17.53 15.95 -13.26
C LEU A 63 -19.05 16.05 -13.43
N SER A 64 -19.56 15.70 -14.61
CA SER A 64 -21.00 15.66 -14.88
C SER A 64 -21.75 14.71 -13.94
N PHE A 65 -21.13 13.59 -13.54
CA PHE A 65 -21.74 12.61 -12.63
C PHE A 65 -21.81 13.13 -11.18
N VAL A 66 -20.79 13.86 -10.74
CA VAL A 66 -20.78 14.58 -9.47
C VAL A 66 -21.82 15.70 -9.46
N GLU A 67 -21.87 16.53 -10.50
CA GLU A 67 -22.81 17.66 -10.63
C GLU A 67 -24.27 17.22 -10.68
N ARG A 68 -24.57 16.09 -11.34
CA ARG A 68 -25.90 15.47 -11.35
C ARG A 68 -26.27 14.80 -10.02
N GLY A 69 -25.37 14.78 -9.03
CA GLY A 69 -25.61 14.20 -7.71
C GLY A 69 -25.67 12.67 -7.69
N LYS A 70 -25.21 11.98 -8.75
CA LYS A 70 -25.32 10.52 -8.87
C LYS A 70 -24.22 9.77 -8.11
N ILE A 71 -23.09 10.42 -7.86
CA ILE A 71 -21.90 9.76 -7.29
C ILE A 71 -22.13 9.17 -5.89
N THR A 72 -22.88 9.83 -5.02
CA THR A 72 -23.03 9.36 -3.62
C THR A 72 -23.77 8.03 -3.56
N GLY A 73 -24.94 7.92 -4.20
CA GLY A 73 -25.69 6.67 -4.24
C GLY A 73 -24.96 5.55 -4.98
N PHE A 74 -24.18 5.89 -6.01
CA PHE A 74 -23.32 4.92 -6.68
C PHE A 74 -22.23 4.35 -5.75
N LEU A 75 -21.52 5.20 -5.01
CA LEU A 75 -20.45 4.74 -4.11
C LEU A 75 -20.98 3.93 -2.92
N GLU A 76 -22.15 4.28 -2.39
CA GLU A 76 -22.84 3.49 -1.36
C GLU A 76 -23.19 2.08 -1.88
N GLU A 77 -23.70 1.99 -3.10
CA GLU A 77 -24.00 0.73 -3.75
C GLU A 77 -22.74 -0.10 -4.04
N HIS A 78 -21.68 0.56 -4.52
CA HIS A 78 -20.39 -0.06 -4.79
C HIS A 78 -19.78 -0.70 -3.54
N ASP A 79 -19.78 0.03 -2.41
CA ASP A 79 -19.29 -0.47 -1.11
C ASP A 79 -20.15 -1.64 -0.60
N ARG A 80 -21.48 -1.52 -0.71
CA ARG A 80 -22.42 -2.59 -0.33
C ARG A 80 -22.17 -3.87 -1.13
N GLU A 81 -22.00 -3.77 -2.45
CA GLU A 81 -21.73 -4.91 -3.32
C GLU A 81 -20.40 -5.59 -2.96
N GLY A 82 -19.35 -4.80 -2.66
CA GLY A 82 -18.06 -5.33 -2.21
C GLY A 82 -18.18 -6.15 -0.92
N LYS A 83 -18.94 -5.65 0.05
CA LYS A 83 -19.21 -6.34 1.32
C LYS A 83 -19.99 -7.64 1.11
N GLU A 84 -21.06 -7.61 0.31
CA GLU A 84 -21.86 -8.81 0.01
C GLU A 84 -21.07 -9.91 -0.71
N ARG A 85 -20.07 -9.52 -1.53
CA ARG A 85 -19.19 -10.47 -2.21
C ARG A 85 -18.02 -10.95 -1.36
N GLY A 86 -17.74 -10.29 -0.23
CA GLY A 86 -16.52 -10.51 0.56
C GLY A 86 -15.23 -10.19 -0.21
N THR A 87 -15.31 -9.45 -1.32
CA THR A 87 -14.15 -9.07 -2.14
C THR A 87 -14.38 -7.68 -2.77
N PRO A 88 -13.34 -6.84 -2.90
CA PRO A 88 -13.48 -5.53 -3.52
C PRO A 88 -14.02 -5.62 -4.96
N VAL A 89 -15.03 -4.79 -5.26
CA VAL A 89 -15.54 -4.62 -6.63
C VAL A 89 -14.53 -3.79 -7.41
N ARG A 90 -14.01 -4.33 -8.52
CA ARG A 90 -13.00 -3.63 -9.31
C ARG A 90 -13.64 -2.55 -10.16
N ALA A 91 -13.03 -1.36 -10.23
CA ALA A 91 -13.51 -0.28 -11.08
C ALA A 91 -13.77 -0.74 -12.52
N SER A 92 -12.89 -1.59 -13.08
CA SER A 92 -13.00 -2.11 -14.45
C SER A 92 -14.33 -2.79 -14.81
N TRP A 93 -15.12 -3.22 -13.80
CA TRP A 93 -16.42 -3.84 -14.03
C TRP A 93 -17.47 -2.85 -14.55
N TYR A 94 -17.28 -1.54 -14.35
CA TYR A 94 -18.20 -0.49 -14.80
C TYR A 94 -17.91 0.03 -16.22
N LEU A 95 -16.93 -0.52 -16.92
CA LEU A 95 -16.56 -0.08 -18.28
C LEU A 95 -17.51 -0.58 -19.38
N ASP A 96 -18.69 -1.08 -19.03
CA ASP A 96 -19.70 -1.50 -20.00
C ASP A 96 -20.33 -0.30 -20.74
N GLU A 97 -21.14 -0.59 -21.78
CA GLU A 97 -21.77 0.43 -22.63
C GLU A 97 -22.99 1.11 -21.96
N ALA A 98 -23.13 1.02 -20.63
CA ALA A 98 -24.18 1.72 -19.91
C ALA A 98 -24.01 3.24 -20.02
N GLU A 99 -25.12 3.99 -19.95
CA GLU A 99 -25.17 5.46 -20.13
C GLU A 99 -24.16 6.21 -19.24
N ASP A 100 -23.94 5.73 -18.01
CA ASP A 100 -23.01 6.32 -17.05
C ASP A 100 -21.75 5.45 -16.80
N GLY A 101 -21.52 4.37 -17.56
CA GLY A 101 -20.46 3.38 -17.27
C GLY A 101 -19.06 4.00 -17.13
N ARG A 102 -18.70 4.90 -18.04
CA ARG A 102 -17.42 5.64 -17.95
C ARG A 102 -17.31 6.49 -16.68
N ALA A 103 -18.39 7.13 -16.25
CA ALA A 103 -18.38 7.95 -15.04
C ALA A 103 -18.34 7.09 -13.76
N MET A 104 -19.05 5.96 -13.76
CA MET A 104 -19.00 4.95 -12.69
C MET A 104 -17.60 4.35 -12.55
N TYR A 105 -16.93 4.07 -13.67
CA TYR A 105 -15.52 3.65 -13.69
C TYR A 105 -14.61 4.70 -13.02
N GLU A 106 -14.68 5.97 -13.42
CA GLU A 106 -13.87 7.03 -12.79
C GLU A 106 -14.22 7.23 -11.31
N ALA A 107 -15.49 7.09 -10.93
CA ALA A 107 -15.92 7.18 -9.53
C ALA A 107 -15.40 6.01 -8.68
N ALA A 108 -15.39 4.79 -9.21
CA ALA A 108 -14.78 3.65 -8.55
C ALA A 108 -13.25 3.82 -8.42
N LEU A 109 -12.55 4.31 -9.45
CA LEU A 109 -11.12 4.64 -9.34
C LEU A 109 -10.84 5.74 -8.30
N TRP A 110 -11.74 6.73 -8.16
CA TRP A 110 -11.66 7.73 -7.10
C TRP A 110 -11.77 7.08 -5.72
N GLN A 111 -12.71 6.14 -5.53
CA GLN A 111 -12.88 5.40 -4.28
C GLN A 111 -11.65 4.54 -3.97
N GLU A 112 -11.13 3.77 -4.93
CA GLU A 112 -9.91 2.98 -4.75
C GLU A 112 -8.69 3.85 -4.35
N CYS A 113 -8.56 5.06 -4.90
CA CYS A 113 -7.54 6.04 -4.48
C CYS A 113 -7.77 6.53 -3.04
N ALA A 114 -9.01 6.83 -2.68
CA ALA A 114 -9.36 7.27 -1.34
C ALA A 114 -9.07 6.17 -0.31
N ASP A 115 -9.48 4.94 -0.59
CA ASP A 115 -9.24 3.78 0.28
C ASP A 115 -7.75 3.49 0.45
N SER A 116 -6.97 3.59 -0.65
CA SER A 116 -5.51 3.46 -0.61
C SER A 116 -4.84 4.53 0.27
N PHE A 117 -5.33 5.78 0.22
CA PHE A 117 -4.83 6.86 1.06
C PHE A 117 -5.15 6.63 2.54
N GLU A 118 -6.40 6.27 2.85
CA GLU A 118 -6.84 6.01 4.23
C GLU A 118 -6.11 4.79 4.80
N CYS A 119 -5.96 3.72 4.01
CA CYS A 119 -5.21 2.52 4.40
C CYS A 119 -3.76 2.85 4.71
N GLU A 120 -3.05 3.57 3.85
CA GLU A 120 -1.66 3.94 4.11
C GLU A 120 -1.55 4.81 5.36
N THR A 121 -2.41 5.83 5.50
CA THR A 121 -2.43 6.71 6.67
C THR A 121 -2.66 5.94 7.97
N GLU A 122 -3.60 5.00 7.96
CA GLU A 122 -3.88 4.15 9.12
C GLU A 122 -2.71 3.21 9.44
N ALA A 123 -2.07 2.62 8.42
CA ALA A 123 -0.89 1.79 8.60
C ALA A 123 0.24 2.56 9.30
N TYR A 124 0.54 3.78 8.84
CA TYR A 124 1.55 4.62 9.50
C TYR A 124 1.17 5.00 10.94
N SER A 125 -0.11 5.26 11.20
CA SER A 125 -0.61 5.53 12.55
C SER A 125 -0.39 4.34 13.50
N ARG A 126 -0.77 3.13 13.06
CA ARG A 126 -0.64 1.88 13.83
C ARG A 126 0.80 1.43 14.02
N LEU A 127 1.68 1.75 13.06
CA LEU A 127 3.10 1.40 13.07
C LEU A 127 3.98 2.59 13.51
N SER A 128 3.43 3.51 14.31
CA SER A 128 4.15 4.72 14.76
C SER A 128 5.48 4.43 15.46
N ASP A 129 5.60 3.29 16.14
CA ASP A 129 6.83 2.85 16.80
C ASP A 129 7.89 2.30 15.85
N LEU A 130 7.53 2.00 14.59
CA LEU A 130 8.44 1.51 13.54
C LEU A 130 8.89 2.60 12.56
N GLN A 131 8.31 3.79 12.63
CA GLN A 131 8.63 4.90 11.74
C GLN A 131 10.07 5.41 11.94
N GLY A 132 10.80 5.57 10.84
CA GLY A 132 12.23 5.91 10.83
C GLY A 132 13.14 4.73 11.20
N ASP A 133 12.57 3.55 11.48
CA ASP A 133 13.32 2.33 11.81
C ASP A 133 13.13 1.26 10.72
N LEU A 134 11.93 0.70 10.62
CA LEU A 134 11.58 -0.40 9.71
C LEU A 134 10.69 0.05 8.55
N ILE A 135 10.01 1.18 8.72
CA ILE A 135 9.24 1.88 7.69
C ILE A 135 9.69 3.34 7.67
N PRO A 136 9.54 4.07 6.54
CA PRO A 136 9.85 5.49 6.49
C PRO A 136 9.12 6.28 7.57
N GLN A 137 9.60 7.47 7.92
CA GLN A 137 8.79 8.39 8.72
C GLN A 137 7.74 9.10 7.86
N MET A 138 6.49 9.20 8.34
CA MET A 138 5.48 10.08 7.73
C MET A 138 5.63 11.48 8.31
N TYR A 139 5.88 12.47 7.44
CA TYR A 139 6.00 13.87 7.82
C TYR A 139 4.67 14.59 7.82
N ALA A 140 3.80 14.33 6.84
CA ALA A 140 2.53 15.04 6.72
C ALA A 140 1.52 14.34 5.80
N HIS A 141 0.24 14.65 6.02
CA HIS A 141 -0.78 14.49 4.99
C HIS A 141 -0.73 15.68 4.03
N VAL A 142 -0.99 15.41 2.76
CA VAL A 142 -1.01 16.38 1.67
C VAL A 142 -2.42 16.47 1.12
N ARG A 143 -2.90 17.69 0.93
CA ARG A 143 -4.15 17.96 0.23
C ARG A 143 -3.90 18.99 -0.85
N ILE A 144 -4.24 18.63 -2.09
CA ILE A 144 -4.19 19.52 -3.24
C ILE A 144 -5.65 19.79 -3.63
N THR A 145 -6.05 21.05 -3.50
CA THR A 145 -7.36 21.52 -3.93
C THR A 145 -7.22 22.16 -5.30
N GLY A 146 -7.82 21.56 -6.32
CA GLY A 146 -7.99 22.19 -7.62
C GLY A 146 -9.16 23.17 -7.54
N ALA A 147 -8.92 24.39 -7.09
CA ALA A 147 -9.91 25.45 -7.20
C ALA A 147 -9.60 26.29 -8.43
N ASP A 148 -10.46 26.22 -9.44
CA ASP A 148 -10.80 27.44 -10.17
C ASP A 148 -11.52 28.34 -9.15
N GLU A 149 -10.88 29.43 -8.72
CA GLU A 149 -11.39 30.32 -7.65
C GLU A 149 -12.74 30.95 -7.99
N THR A 150 -13.19 30.82 -9.24
CA THR A 150 -14.39 31.45 -9.78
C THR A 150 -15.70 30.75 -9.38
N GLN A 151 -15.68 29.45 -9.08
CA GLN A 151 -16.87 28.71 -8.65
C GLN A 151 -16.50 27.53 -7.74
N PRO A 152 -16.40 27.74 -6.41
CA PRO A 152 -16.03 26.65 -5.50
C PRO A 152 -17.12 25.56 -5.48
N PRO A 153 -16.74 24.28 -5.42
CA PRO A 153 -17.70 23.18 -5.30
C PRO A 153 -18.53 23.34 -4.03
N SER A 154 -19.76 22.82 -4.06
CA SER A 154 -20.59 22.81 -2.85
C SER A 154 -19.91 22.00 -1.74
N PRO A 155 -20.20 22.27 -0.45
CA PRO A 155 -19.62 21.49 0.64
C PRO A 155 -19.86 19.97 0.54
N SER A 156 -20.97 19.55 -0.08
CA SER A 156 -21.32 18.14 -0.27
C SER A 156 -20.53 17.46 -1.38
N THR A 157 -20.01 18.21 -2.36
CA THR A 157 -19.24 17.65 -3.48
C THR A 157 -17.74 17.96 -3.42
N ALA A 158 -17.32 18.91 -2.58
CA ALA A 158 -15.93 19.36 -2.45
C ALA A 158 -14.92 18.21 -2.30
N ARG A 159 -15.25 17.17 -1.54
CA ARG A 159 -14.40 15.99 -1.32
C ARG A 159 -14.00 15.26 -2.62
N TYR A 160 -14.83 15.32 -3.66
CA TYR A 160 -14.57 14.64 -4.94
C TYR A 160 -13.54 15.38 -5.81
N PHE A 161 -13.21 16.62 -5.44
CA PHE A 161 -12.21 17.46 -6.12
C PHE A 161 -10.90 17.56 -5.33
N GLU A 162 -10.85 16.98 -4.12
CA GLU A 162 -9.65 16.94 -3.31
C GLU A 162 -8.75 15.80 -3.77
N ILE A 163 -7.48 16.13 -4.04
CA ILE A 163 -6.45 15.13 -4.26
C ILE A 163 -5.67 14.98 -2.96
N ARG A 164 -5.61 13.75 -2.44
CA ARG A 164 -4.93 13.42 -1.19
C ARG A 164 -3.57 12.80 -1.45
N GLY A 165 -2.69 12.90 -0.46
CA GLY A 165 -1.36 12.34 -0.55
C GLY A 165 -0.66 12.31 0.80
N VAL A 166 0.50 11.70 0.83
CA VAL A 166 1.37 11.62 2.01
C VAL A 166 2.77 12.10 1.66
N LEU A 167 3.40 12.72 2.64
CA LEU A 167 4.79 13.13 2.58
C LEU A 167 5.60 12.25 3.53
N LEU A 168 6.57 11.51 2.99
CA LEU A 168 7.33 10.48 3.70
C LEU A 168 8.84 10.79 3.68
N GLU A 169 9.58 10.18 4.58
CA GLU A 169 11.04 10.16 4.59
C GLU A 169 11.59 9.59 3.28
N ALA A 170 12.57 10.29 2.70
CA ALA A 170 13.30 9.79 1.55
C ALA A 170 14.47 8.90 1.99
N ILE A 171 14.34 7.60 1.75
CA ILE A 171 15.41 6.64 1.99
C ILE A 171 16.41 6.68 0.82
N GLY A 172 17.62 7.13 1.11
CA GLY A 172 18.69 7.24 0.12
C GLY A 172 19.37 5.90 -0.13
N GLY A 173 18.85 5.11 -1.06
CA GLY A 173 19.51 3.87 -1.47
C GLY A 173 18.83 3.16 -2.63
N TYR A 174 18.71 1.84 -2.54
CA TYR A 174 18.33 0.98 -3.67
C TYR A 174 17.21 0.01 -3.29
N LYS A 175 16.44 -0.45 -4.28
CA LYS A 175 15.41 -1.48 -4.03
C LYS A 175 16.09 -2.81 -3.72
N LEU A 176 15.58 -3.53 -2.72
CA LEU A 176 16.13 -4.85 -2.38
C LEU A 176 16.14 -5.80 -3.58
N TRP A 177 15.11 -5.73 -4.43
CA TRP A 177 15.02 -6.47 -5.70
C TRP A 177 16.24 -6.29 -6.61
N ASP A 178 16.90 -5.12 -6.54
CA ASP A 178 18.01 -4.74 -7.41
C ASP A 178 19.38 -4.95 -6.74
N ILE A 179 19.44 -5.59 -5.56
CA ILE A 179 20.67 -5.73 -4.75
C ILE A 179 21.88 -6.29 -5.52
N ALA A 180 21.66 -7.17 -6.50
CA ALA A 180 22.72 -7.79 -7.29
C ALA A 180 23.28 -6.91 -8.43
N THR A 181 22.68 -5.73 -8.63
CA THR A 181 22.99 -4.78 -9.70
C THR A 181 23.16 -3.36 -9.20
N ALA A 182 22.68 -3.04 -8.00
CA ALA A 182 22.79 -1.73 -7.40
C ALA A 182 24.27 -1.41 -7.07
N PRO A 183 24.83 -0.30 -7.55
CA PRO A 183 26.22 0.07 -7.28
C PRO A 183 26.47 0.39 -5.79
N GLU A 184 25.43 0.75 -5.04
CA GLU A 184 25.49 1.05 -3.60
C GLU A 184 25.34 -0.20 -2.72
N ALA A 185 25.01 -1.35 -3.30
CA ALA A 185 24.92 -2.60 -2.56
C ALA A 185 26.32 -3.10 -2.14
N PRO A 186 26.43 -3.91 -1.06
CA PRO A 186 27.71 -4.45 -0.64
C PRO A 186 28.31 -5.32 -1.76
N ALA A 187 29.60 -5.13 -2.02
CA ALA A 187 30.31 -5.91 -3.04
C ALA A 187 30.46 -7.40 -2.65
N ASP A 188 30.41 -7.70 -1.35
CA ASP A 188 30.42 -9.07 -0.82
C ASP A 188 29.00 -9.65 -0.81
N PRO A 189 28.71 -10.70 -1.60
CA PRO A 189 27.40 -11.36 -1.59
C PRO A 189 27.03 -11.99 -0.25
N GLY A 190 28.02 -12.32 0.61
CA GLY A 190 27.77 -12.83 1.96
C GLY A 190 26.95 -11.86 2.81
N ALA A 191 27.10 -10.55 2.60
CA ALA A 191 26.34 -9.52 3.30
C ALA A 191 24.86 -9.45 2.86
N TRP A 192 24.54 -9.90 1.64
CA TRP A 192 23.17 -9.83 1.11
C TRP A 192 22.20 -10.70 1.89
N GLN A 193 22.67 -11.85 2.41
CA GLN A 193 21.84 -12.73 3.24
C GLN A 193 21.32 -12.00 4.47
N ALA A 194 22.16 -11.22 5.15
CA ALA A 194 21.77 -10.47 6.34
C ALA A 194 20.76 -9.36 5.99
N ILE A 195 20.94 -8.66 4.88
CA ILE A 195 20.01 -7.60 4.42
C ILE A 195 18.64 -8.21 4.11
N ILE A 196 18.61 -9.34 3.38
CA ILE A 196 17.36 -10.04 3.05
C ILE A 196 16.69 -10.56 4.33
N GLN A 197 17.45 -11.15 5.26
CA GLN A 197 16.89 -11.62 6.53
C GLN A 197 16.32 -10.46 7.36
N ASN A 198 16.99 -9.31 7.39
CA ASN A 198 16.50 -8.13 8.10
C ASN A 198 15.19 -7.62 7.48
N ALA A 199 15.02 -7.70 6.15
CA ALA A 199 13.76 -7.35 5.49
C ALA A 199 12.63 -8.34 5.83
N CYS A 200 12.94 -9.64 5.88
CA CYS A 200 12.00 -10.67 6.35
C CYS A 200 11.57 -10.43 7.80
N ASN A 201 12.52 -10.08 8.68
CA ASN A 201 12.24 -9.76 10.08
C ASN A 201 11.38 -8.51 10.21
N ALA A 202 11.67 -7.47 9.42
CA ALA A 202 10.86 -6.24 9.39
C ALA A 202 9.40 -6.51 8.99
N ALA A 203 9.18 -7.35 7.97
CA ALA A 203 7.84 -7.75 7.59
C ALA A 203 7.11 -8.52 8.71
N HIS A 204 7.82 -9.39 9.43
CA HIS A 204 7.23 -10.10 10.56
C HIS A 204 6.88 -9.14 11.71
N GLU A 205 7.74 -8.16 12.02
CA GLU A 205 7.45 -7.14 13.04
C GLU A 205 6.24 -6.26 12.69
N ILE A 206 5.97 -6.04 11.41
CA ILE A 206 4.72 -5.39 10.97
C ILE A 206 3.52 -6.32 11.26
N ASN A 207 3.64 -7.61 10.97
CA ASN A 207 2.58 -8.58 11.26
C ASN A 207 2.31 -8.74 12.77
N THR A 208 3.33 -8.67 13.63
CA THR A 208 3.12 -8.75 15.10
C THR A 208 2.29 -7.59 15.64
N ARG A 209 2.25 -6.45 14.94
CA ARG A 209 1.43 -5.27 15.24
C ARG A 209 0.02 -5.34 14.65
N GLY A 210 -0.36 -6.48 14.07
CA GLY A 210 -1.70 -6.71 13.54
C GLY A 210 -1.92 -6.08 12.17
N VAL A 211 -0.85 -5.80 11.41
CA VAL A 211 -0.93 -5.28 10.04
C VAL A 211 -0.54 -6.38 9.06
N TYR A 212 -1.47 -6.79 8.22
CA TYR A 212 -1.22 -7.68 7.08
C TYR A 212 -0.90 -6.83 5.85
N MET A 213 0.22 -7.08 5.18
CA MET A 213 0.56 -6.41 3.92
C MET A 213 0.17 -7.30 2.75
N GLU A 214 -0.87 -6.94 2.01
CA GLU A 214 -1.33 -7.74 0.86
C GLU A 214 -0.26 -7.75 -0.23
N ASP A 215 0.28 -6.57 -0.56
CA ASP A 215 1.35 -6.38 -1.53
C ASP A 215 2.77 -6.42 -0.92
N CYS A 216 2.99 -7.32 0.03
CA CYS A 216 4.34 -7.56 0.55
C CYS A 216 5.23 -8.20 -0.52
N ALA A 217 6.32 -7.53 -0.91
CA ALA A 217 7.28 -8.04 -1.88
C ALA A 217 8.63 -7.34 -1.76
N ALA A 218 9.71 -8.00 -2.19
CA ALA A 218 11.06 -7.42 -2.19
C ALA A 218 11.21 -6.15 -3.06
N ARG A 219 10.30 -5.91 -4.02
CA ARG A 219 10.24 -4.64 -4.78
C ARG A 219 9.73 -3.45 -3.96
N ASN A 220 9.01 -3.73 -2.88
CA ASN A 220 8.47 -2.76 -1.92
C ASN A 220 9.38 -2.65 -0.68
N VAL A 221 10.67 -2.96 -0.84
CA VAL A 221 11.70 -2.78 0.19
C VAL A 221 12.80 -1.89 -0.38
N VAL A 222 13.10 -0.79 0.31
CA VAL A 222 14.22 0.10 0.00
C VAL A 222 15.31 -0.10 1.04
N VAL A 223 16.53 -0.34 0.61
CA VAL A 223 17.70 -0.50 1.47
C VAL A 223 18.45 0.83 1.50
N ASP A 224 18.62 1.40 2.68
CA ASP A 224 19.43 2.62 2.87
C ASP A 224 20.89 2.34 2.51
N ALA A 225 21.46 3.08 1.57
CA ALA A 225 22.81 2.79 1.05
C ALA A 225 23.91 2.99 2.10
N ARG A 226 23.69 3.84 3.10
CA ARG A 226 24.69 4.15 4.12
C ARG A 226 24.74 3.08 5.21
N THR A 227 23.57 2.64 5.66
CA THR A 227 23.41 1.72 6.81
C THR A 227 23.12 0.30 6.39
N GLN A 228 22.78 0.08 5.11
CA GLN A 228 22.36 -1.20 4.54
C GLN A 228 21.11 -1.78 5.22
N LYS A 229 20.33 -0.89 5.86
CA LYS A 229 19.12 -1.24 6.58
C LYS A 229 17.91 -1.23 5.62
N PRO A 230 17.09 -2.29 5.61
CA PRO A 230 15.89 -2.34 4.81
C PRO A 230 14.74 -1.56 5.47
N PHE A 231 13.97 -0.88 4.63
CA PHE A 231 12.73 -0.20 4.97
C PHE A 231 11.61 -0.76 4.10
N ILE A 232 10.52 -1.21 4.72
CA ILE A 232 9.31 -1.60 4.01
C ILE A 232 8.56 -0.32 3.60
N VAL A 233 8.19 -0.24 2.33
CA VAL A 233 7.46 0.91 1.76
C VAL A 233 6.17 0.44 1.09
N ASP A 234 5.34 1.39 0.67
CA ASP A 234 4.07 1.13 -0.01
C ASP A 234 3.05 0.36 0.85
N LEU A 235 2.52 1.04 1.87
CA LEU A 235 1.56 0.47 2.83
C LEU A 235 0.09 0.75 2.45
N ALA A 236 -0.18 1.11 1.19
CA ALA A 236 -1.53 1.43 0.69
C ALA A 236 -2.45 0.21 0.57
N GLN A 237 -1.90 -1.00 0.62
CA GLN A 237 -2.64 -2.26 0.50
C GLN A 237 -2.33 -3.12 1.72
N CYS A 238 -2.89 -2.69 2.86
CA CYS A 238 -2.84 -3.41 4.12
C CYS A 238 -4.24 -3.77 4.62
N GLU A 239 -4.31 -4.86 5.39
CA GLU A 239 -5.46 -5.18 6.22
C GLU A 239 -5.08 -5.13 7.69
N PHE A 240 -6.06 -4.82 8.53
CA PHE A 240 -5.86 -4.62 9.97
C PHE A 240 -6.58 -5.71 10.75
N ARG A 241 -5.90 -6.34 11.71
CA ARG A 241 -6.39 -7.51 12.46
C ARG A 241 -7.77 -7.33 13.07
N ASP A 242 -8.04 -6.17 13.65
CA ASP A 242 -9.34 -5.80 14.23
C ASP A 242 -10.44 -5.65 13.17
N LYS A 243 -10.14 -5.01 12.03
CA LYS A 243 -11.09 -4.90 10.91
C LYS A 243 -11.37 -6.25 10.24
N LEU A 244 -10.35 -7.08 10.08
CA LEU A 244 -10.49 -8.46 9.61
C LEU A 244 -11.38 -9.26 10.58
N ALA A 245 -11.16 -9.11 11.89
CA ALA A 245 -12.00 -9.77 12.88
C ALA A 245 -13.45 -9.31 12.84
N GLU A 246 -13.72 -8.03 12.60
CA GLU A 246 -15.08 -7.50 12.39
C GLU A 246 -15.72 -8.09 11.13
N MET A 247 -15.01 -8.04 10.00
CA MET A 247 -15.46 -8.62 8.73
C MET A 247 -15.75 -10.12 8.85
N TRP A 248 -14.88 -10.89 9.52
CA TRP A 248 -15.09 -12.32 9.73
C TRP A 248 -16.30 -12.60 10.61
N ARG A 249 -16.56 -11.81 11.66
CA ARG A 249 -17.78 -11.96 12.49
C ARG A 249 -19.06 -11.68 11.72
N GLU A 250 -19.03 -10.79 10.74
CA GLU A 250 -20.19 -10.51 9.89
C GLU A 250 -20.44 -11.63 8.87
N MET A 251 -19.41 -12.42 8.54
CA MET A 251 -19.51 -13.53 7.58
C MET A 251 -19.74 -14.90 8.23
N ASP A 252 -19.32 -15.09 9.48
CA ASP A 252 -19.40 -16.38 10.19
C ASP A 252 -20.33 -16.28 11.41
N ASP A 253 -21.50 -16.91 11.30
CA ASP A 253 -22.56 -16.78 12.29
C ASP A 253 -22.44 -17.75 13.47
N ASN A 254 -21.62 -18.82 13.48
CA ASN A 254 -21.83 -19.91 14.48
C ASN A 254 -20.66 -20.88 14.83
N ASP A 255 -19.38 -20.61 14.56
CA ASP A 255 -18.31 -21.53 15.03
C ASP A 255 -17.87 -21.24 16.49
N GLU A 256 -18.18 -22.15 17.42
CA GLU A 256 -17.85 -22.06 18.86
C GLU A 256 -16.33 -22.10 19.13
N ASP A 257 -15.53 -22.65 18.20
CA ASP A 257 -14.06 -22.75 18.32
C ASP A 257 -13.34 -21.60 17.57
N TRP A 258 -14.09 -20.65 16.97
CA TRP A 258 -13.54 -19.52 16.25
C TRP A 258 -12.89 -18.49 17.17
N ASP A 259 -11.67 -18.07 16.83
CA ASP A 259 -10.98 -17.01 17.52
C ASP A 259 -10.24 -16.09 16.53
N PRO A 260 -10.51 -14.77 16.56
CA PRO A 260 -9.97 -13.83 15.57
C PRO A 260 -8.44 -13.73 15.59
N ASP A 261 -7.81 -14.04 16.72
CA ASP A 261 -6.36 -13.98 16.82
C ASP A 261 -5.73 -15.23 16.20
N VAL A 262 -6.38 -16.39 16.35
CA VAL A 262 -5.97 -17.62 15.69
C VAL A 262 -6.12 -17.49 14.17
N GLU A 263 -7.27 -17.00 13.71
CA GLU A 263 -7.53 -16.76 12.27
C GLU A 263 -6.55 -15.75 11.66
N TYR A 264 -6.23 -14.67 12.39
CA TYR A 264 -5.21 -13.72 11.95
C TYR A 264 -3.86 -14.39 11.71
N TRP A 265 -3.40 -15.22 12.64
CA TRP A 265 -2.11 -15.92 12.48
C TRP A 265 -2.16 -17.04 11.44
N GLN A 266 -3.32 -17.67 11.21
CA GLN A 266 -3.52 -18.60 10.10
C GLN A 266 -3.44 -17.86 8.75
N LEU A 267 -4.05 -16.67 8.63
CA LEU A 267 -3.88 -15.81 7.46
C LEU A 267 -2.40 -15.45 7.25
N MET A 268 -1.66 -15.13 8.33
CA MET A 268 -0.22 -14.84 8.24
C MET A 268 0.59 -16.06 7.81
N GLN A 269 0.22 -17.26 8.25
CA GLN A 269 0.85 -18.50 7.82
C GLN A 269 0.62 -18.76 6.33
N GLN A 270 -0.60 -18.57 5.84
CA GLN A 270 -0.97 -18.80 4.43
C GLN A 270 -0.31 -17.78 3.50
N SER A 271 -0.34 -16.50 3.89
CA SER A 271 0.16 -15.40 3.07
C SER A 271 1.67 -15.19 3.19
N ASN A 272 2.23 -15.50 4.37
CA ASN A 272 3.65 -15.46 4.73
C ASN A 272 4.41 -14.25 4.16
N ASN A 273 4.08 -13.06 4.66
CA ASN A 273 4.71 -11.80 4.21
C ASN A 273 6.26 -11.87 4.21
N PRO A 274 6.94 -12.39 5.25
CA PRO A 274 8.39 -12.58 5.21
C PRO A 274 8.86 -13.46 4.02
N ALA A 275 8.18 -14.57 3.73
CA ALA A 275 8.53 -15.43 2.60
C ALA A 275 8.29 -14.78 1.23
N LYS A 276 7.29 -13.90 1.10
CA LYS A 276 7.07 -13.10 -0.12
C LYS A 276 8.25 -12.14 -0.42
N ILE A 277 9.08 -11.82 0.56
CA ILE A 277 10.34 -11.09 0.37
C ILE A 277 11.50 -12.08 0.15
N GLY A 278 11.76 -12.96 1.11
CA GLY A 278 12.96 -13.80 1.13
C GLY A 278 13.02 -14.79 -0.04
N SER A 279 11.93 -15.50 -0.32
CA SER A 279 11.95 -16.60 -1.30
C SER A 279 12.19 -16.13 -2.74
N PRO A 280 11.55 -15.05 -3.22
CA PRO A 280 11.89 -14.47 -4.51
C PRO A 280 13.34 -14.01 -4.61
N MET A 281 13.89 -13.40 -3.55
CA MET A 281 15.29 -12.94 -3.54
C MET A 281 16.27 -14.10 -3.63
N VAL A 282 16.09 -15.16 -2.84
CA VAL A 282 16.93 -16.38 -2.91
C VAL A 282 16.89 -16.97 -4.32
N ARG A 283 15.68 -17.11 -4.89
CA ARG A 283 15.51 -17.65 -6.24
C ARG A 283 16.17 -16.76 -7.30
N GLN A 284 15.99 -15.45 -7.21
CA GLN A 284 16.56 -14.49 -8.16
C GLN A 284 18.08 -14.53 -8.15
N LEU A 285 18.69 -14.51 -6.96
CA LEU A 285 20.15 -14.53 -6.79
C LEU A 285 20.76 -15.85 -7.27
N GLN A 286 20.09 -16.97 -7.00
CA GLN A 286 20.52 -18.26 -7.55
C GLN A 286 20.48 -18.26 -9.08
N LEU A 287 19.38 -17.82 -9.69
CA LEU A 287 19.21 -17.86 -11.14
C LEU A 287 20.12 -16.87 -11.88
N GLN A 288 20.30 -15.66 -11.36
CA GLN A 288 21.01 -14.58 -12.05
C GLN A 288 22.51 -14.53 -11.77
N ARG A 289 22.96 -15.12 -10.66
CA ARG A 289 24.34 -15.01 -10.17
C ARG A 289 24.94 -16.32 -9.67
N GLY A 290 24.16 -17.41 -9.62
CA GLY A 290 24.63 -18.69 -9.06
C GLY A 290 24.95 -18.63 -7.57
N ILE A 291 24.35 -17.67 -6.85
CA ILE A 291 24.59 -17.48 -5.41
C ILE A 291 23.53 -18.25 -4.62
N GLU A 292 23.99 -19.24 -3.86
CA GLU A 292 23.13 -19.99 -2.95
C GLU A 292 23.06 -19.32 -1.58
N LEU A 293 21.87 -18.84 -1.22
CA LEU A 293 21.56 -18.37 0.12
C LEU A 293 20.84 -19.47 0.88
N GLN A 294 21.52 -20.13 1.81
CA GLN A 294 20.95 -21.26 2.57
C GLN A 294 20.44 -20.87 3.97
N GLY A 295 20.67 -19.63 4.41
CA GLY A 295 20.40 -19.21 5.79
C GLY A 295 19.20 -18.29 6.01
N ILE A 296 18.28 -18.14 5.04
CA ILE A 296 17.07 -17.34 5.25
C ILE A 296 16.05 -18.15 6.05
N THR A 297 15.65 -17.61 7.20
CA THR A 297 14.67 -18.20 8.12
C THR A 297 13.37 -17.40 8.15
N TYR A 298 12.26 -18.09 8.39
CA TYR A 298 10.93 -17.52 8.48
C TYR A 298 10.29 -17.82 9.84
N PRO A 299 9.28 -17.05 10.27
CA PRO A 299 8.59 -17.29 11.54
C PRO A 299 7.99 -18.70 11.63
N ASP A 300 8.08 -19.32 12.81
CA ASP A 300 7.37 -20.56 13.13
C ASP A 300 5.89 -20.26 13.43
N TYR A 301 5.09 -20.11 12.38
CA TYR A 301 3.66 -19.81 12.52
C TYR A 301 2.90 -20.91 13.25
N ASP A 302 3.27 -22.18 13.10
CA ASP A 302 2.66 -23.29 13.84
C ASP A 302 2.94 -23.15 15.35
N GLY A 303 4.15 -22.76 15.72
CA GLY A 303 4.51 -22.38 17.10
C GLY A 303 3.68 -21.20 17.62
N ILE A 304 3.57 -20.13 16.83
CA ILE A 304 2.81 -18.93 17.19
C ILE A 304 1.33 -19.25 17.39
N ILE A 305 0.71 -19.97 16.46
CA ILE A 305 -0.71 -20.36 16.53
C ILE A 305 -0.97 -21.24 17.75
N ARG A 306 -0.11 -22.24 18.01
CA ARG A 306 -0.22 -23.08 19.21
C ARG A 306 -0.12 -22.27 20.51
N ASP A 307 0.78 -21.30 20.55
CA ASP A 307 0.94 -20.42 21.71
C ASP A 307 -0.27 -19.52 21.94
N VAL A 308 -0.88 -19.00 20.87
CA VAL A 308 -2.13 -18.22 20.94
C VAL A 308 -3.28 -19.09 21.44
N ARG A 309 -3.49 -20.27 20.86
CA ARG A 309 -4.50 -21.25 21.32
C ARG A 309 -4.33 -21.57 22.80
N ARG A 310 -3.09 -21.87 23.24
CA ARG A 310 -2.77 -22.16 24.64
C ARG A 310 -3.13 -21.00 25.56
N LYS A 311 -2.76 -19.76 25.20
CA LYS A 311 -3.05 -18.56 26.02
C LYS A 311 -4.55 -18.32 26.19
N LYS A 312 -5.35 -18.76 25.22
CA LYS A 312 -6.81 -18.59 25.21
C LYS A 312 -7.59 -19.81 25.71
N GLY A 313 -6.92 -20.91 26.06
CA GLY A 313 -7.57 -22.14 26.51
C GLY A 313 -8.31 -22.90 25.40
N LEU A 314 -7.97 -22.62 24.14
CA LEU A 314 -8.53 -23.31 22.97
C LEU A 314 -7.84 -24.67 22.77
N LYS A 315 -8.55 -25.63 22.17
CA LYS A 315 -7.97 -26.95 21.84
C LYS A 315 -6.88 -26.78 20.78
N SER A 316 -5.75 -27.44 21.00
CA SER A 316 -4.61 -27.46 20.07
C SER A 316 -4.96 -28.14 18.76
#